data_AF-A0A7W7D8T5-F1
#
_entry.id   AF-A0A7W7D8T5-F1
#
_cell.length_a   1.000
_cell.length_b   1.000
_cell.length_c   1.000
_cell.angle_alpha   90.00
_cell.angle_beta   90.00
_cell.angle_gamma   90.00
#
_symmetry.space_group_name_H-M   'P 1'
#
loop_
_entity.id
_entity.type
_entity.pdbx_description
1 polymer ?
#
loop_
_entity_poly.entity_id
_entity_poly.type
_entity_poly.pdbx_seq_one_letter_code
_entity_poly.pdbx_strand_id
1 'polypeptide(L)'
;MTRDSRGDGAGPGVVVIVPPLGDVTVSAEWTAGPHRLLDPGRRFIARILATAPALAEDEATHDGSARSAGDGADGQGDRVVRLRAGVAVLADPAGPMARLRAAGLLVPAVTETHPGSAVDLVLDDLELRDGTTEDAAAASRASAGPAPYDPELEEALAAVGPEDEVWLVLERDQQLPATLALAARLPGPVHVTGRYAHQHWTVLARLSPLSTARLATPPSPLRWRVTGLPDATPEGETEVYWRERAADPVPPGPWAGRVSLRQAVEAPGELVAAGCVTAVLGLCAADHEFAGRGGSVWPAEKARAALDVLRASGVTVLAELWLGAPGVPAARVRAAVETLTAPGGPVGRLVGLRPFDWPTHWDDPRWGEARVRWTANEDRAPEEAATDAGRRELARHREFLAEGTLSRAEVQELVSEIGPALARAGMLIPARVAAAYLAAGSPDEGADGPNGEGVALAADTVVVPGPAASGQWYAVDLRAGRIVRLDPRVASRLRIGRRPVPEAEALPGVAPATRARVLDALAGGGLLIRR
;
A
#
# COMPACT_ATOMS: atom_id res chain seq x y z
N MET A 1 -20.02 -35.51 -43.69
CA MET A 1 -20.44 -34.08 -43.73
C MET A 1 -20.69 -33.62 -42.30
N THR A 2 -19.60 -33.33 -41.58
CA THR A 2 -19.60 -32.76 -40.24
C THR A 2 -19.24 -31.30 -40.41
N ARG A 3 -20.16 -30.40 -40.00
CA ARG A 3 -19.99 -28.96 -40.15
C ARG A 3 -18.85 -28.49 -39.25
N ASP A 4 -17.83 -28.00 -39.94
CA ASP A 4 -16.79 -27.09 -39.48
C ASP A 4 -17.47 -25.83 -38.90
N SER A 5 -17.61 -25.74 -37.58
CA SER A 5 -17.96 -24.49 -36.89
C SER A 5 -16.68 -23.67 -36.74
N ARG A 6 -16.21 -23.14 -37.86
CA ARG A 6 -15.22 -22.06 -37.87
C ARG A 6 -15.85 -20.85 -37.22
N GLY A 7 -15.11 -20.28 -36.28
CA GLY A 7 -15.53 -19.25 -35.34
C GLY A 7 -16.29 -18.13 -36.01
N ASP A 8 -17.44 -17.80 -35.41
CA ASP A 8 -18.04 -16.49 -35.49
C ASP A 8 -16.95 -15.45 -35.22
N GLY A 9 -16.70 -14.60 -36.20
CA GLY A 9 -15.89 -13.42 -36.03
C GLY A 9 -16.56 -12.53 -34.99
N ALA A 10 -16.04 -12.57 -33.76
CA ALA A 10 -16.35 -11.54 -32.78
C ALA A 10 -15.98 -10.21 -33.41
N GLY A 11 -16.97 -9.33 -33.60
CA GLY A 11 -16.74 -7.97 -34.07
C GLY A 11 -15.79 -7.20 -33.16
N PRO A 12 -15.38 -5.98 -33.55
CA PRO A 12 -14.51 -5.13 -32.74
C PRO A 12 -15.04 -5.04 -31.32
N GLY A 13 -14.22 -5.41 -30.33
CA GLY A 13 -14.58 -5.42 -28.93
C GLY A 13 -13.95 -4.24 -28.18
N VAL A 14 -14.59 -3.81 -27.09
CA VAL A 14 -13.97 -2.89 -26.14
C VAL A 14 -13.02 -3.67 -25.25
N VAL A 15 -11.76 -3.26 -25.20
CA VAL A 15 -10.74 -3.83 -24.29
C VAL A 15 -10.34 -2.77 -23.28
N VAL A 16 -10.52 -3.08 -22.00
CA VAL A 16 -10.13 -2.20 -20.89
C VAL A 16 -8.90 -2.80 -20.24
N ILE A 17 -7.79 -2.07 -20.25
CA ILE A 17 -6.53 -2.49 -19.63
C ILE A 17 -6.29 -1.64 -18.39
N VAL A 18 -6.09 -2.30 -17.25
CA VAL A 18 -5.60 -1.68 -16.01
C VAL A 18 -4.11 -1.94 -15.91
N PRO A 19 -3.24 -0.98 -16.26
CA PRO A 19 -1.79 -1.19 -16.23
C PRO A 19 -1.32 -1.55 -14.80
N PRO A 20 -0.22 -2.30 -14.66
CA PRO A 20 0.34 -2.68 -13.37
C PRO A 20 0.51 -1.51 -12.41
N LEU A 21 0.53 -1.82 -11.11
CA LEU A 21 0.80 -0.88 -10.01
C LEU A 21 -0.35 0.10 -9.71
N GLY A 22 -1.55 -0.27 -10.14
CA GLY A 22 -2.76 0.09 -9.41
C GLY A 22 -2.88 -0.66 -8.08
N ASP A 23 -3.99 -0.47 -7.38
CA ASP A 23 -4.30 -1.27 -6.20
C ASP A 23 -4.64 -2.71 -6.61
N VAL A 24 -3.72 -3.64 -6.34
CA VAL A 24 -3.83 -5.05 -6.73
C VAL A 24 -4.88 -5.83 -5.93
N THR A 25 -5.55 -5.19 -4.96
CA THR A 25 -6.59 -5.79 -4.13
C THR A 25 -8.00 -5.39 -4.55
N VAL A 26 -8.11 -4.54 -5.58
CA VAL A 26 -9.38 -4.22 -6.23
C VAL A 26 -9.40 -4.77 -7.65
N SER A 27 -10.60 -4.87 -8.22
CA SER A 27 -10.83 -5.16 -9.62
C SER A 27 -11.72 -4.06 -10.21
N ALA A 28 -11.31 -3.55 -11.36
CA ALA A 28 -12.10 -2.59 -12.12
C ALA A 28 -13.42 -3.23 -12.59
N GLU A 29 -14.53 -2.54 -12.45
CA GLU A 29 -15.81 -2.93 -13.01
C GLU A 29 -16.24 -1.90 -14.06
N TRP A 30 -16.26 -2.33 -15.31
CA TRP A 30 -16.67 -1.53 -16.45
C TRP A 30 -18.12 -1.84 -16.81
N THR A 31 -19.04 -0.93 -16.50
CA THR A 31 -20.48 -1.20 -16.67
C THR A 31 -21.01 -0.80 -18.05
N ALA A 32 -20.19 -0.19 -18.90
CA ALA A 32 -20.60 0.27 -20.21
C ALA A 32 -20.42 -0.83 -21.27
N GLY A 33 -21.45 -1.66 -21.40
CA GLY A 33 -21.55 -2.67 -22.44
C GLY A 33 -20.57 -3.85 -22.28
N PRO A 34 -20.62 -4.80 -23.24
CA PRO A 34 -19.68 -5.92 -23.28
C PRO A 34 -18.25 -5.44 -23.44
N HIS A 35 -17.35 -5.93 -22.60
CA HIS A 35 -15.93 -5.57 -22.64
C HIS A 35 -15.08 -6.75 -22.21
N ARG A 36 -13.78 -6.70 -22.55
CA ARG A 36 -12.75 -7.57 -21.99
C ARG A 36 -11.89 -6.77 -21.04
N LEU A 37 -11.83 -7.16 -19.78
CA LEU A 37 -10.95 -6.56 -18.79
C LEU A 37 -9.61 -7.33 -18.76
N LEU A 38 -8.52 -6.62 -19.01
CA LEU A 38 -7.15 -7.11 -18.86
C LEU A 38 -6.50 -6.40 -17.68
N ASP A 39 -6.14 -7.16 -16.65
CA ASP A 39 -5.48 -6.64 -15.45
C ASP A 39 -4.09 -7.28 -15.29
N PRO A 40 -3.09 -6.82 -16.06
CA PRO A 40 -1.71 -7.28 -15.95
C PRO A 40 -1.13 -7.09 -14.54
N GLY A 41 -1.57 -6.08 -13.78
CA GLY A 41 -1.11 -5.86 -12.41
C GLY A 41 -1.49 -7.00 -11.46
N ARG A 42 -2.75 -7.43 -11.50
CA ARG A 42 -3.20 -8.59 -10.71
C ARG A 42 -2.57 -9.89 -11.16
N ARG A 43 -2.42 -10.10 -12.48
CA ARG A 43 -1.73 -11.29 -13.02
C ARG A 43 -0.27 -11.36 -12.57
N PHE A 44 0.41 -10.22 -12.58
CA PHE A 44 1.78 -10.10 -12.11
C PHE A 44 1.91 -10.55 -10.65
N ILE A 45 1.05 -10.03 -9.76
CA ILE A 45 1.05 -10.45 -8.35
C ILE A 45 0.74 -11.94 -8.21
N ALA A 46 -0.23 -12.48 -8.96
CA ALA A 46 -0.53 -13.91 -8.94
C ALA A 46 0.71 -14.75 -9.29
N ARG A 47 1.45 -14.37 -10.34
CA ARG A 47 2.68 -15.04 -10.76
C ARG A 47 3.78 -14.95 -9.69
N ILE A 48 3.96 -13.79 -9.07
CA ILE A 48 4.93 -13.61 -7.97
C ILE A 48 4.61 -14.57 -6.82
N LEU A 49 3.35 -14.63 -6.39
CA LEU A 49 2.92 -15.52 -5.31
C LEU A 49 3.10 -17.00 -5.68
N ALA A 50 2.86 -17.38 -6.93
CA ALA A 50 3.04 -18.75 -7.43
C ALA A 50 4.52 -19.16 -7.57
N THR A 51 5.41 -18.21 -7.87
CA THR A 51 6.84 -18.48 -8.13
C THR A 51 7.67 -18.44 -6.85
N ALA A 52 7.24 -17.70 -5.83
CA ALA A 52 7.96 -17.53 -4.58
C ALA A 52 8.37 -18.85 -3.88
N PRO A 53 7.54 -19.92 -3.82
CA PRO A 53 7.93 -21.19 -3.22
C PRO A 53 9.15 -21.83 -3.89
N ALA A 54 9.16 -21.89 -5.23
CA ALA A 54 10.28 -22.48 -5.98
C ALA A 54 11.59 -21.71 -5.76
N LEU A 55 11.53 -20.37 -5.76
CA LEU A 55 12.71 -19.53 -5.48
C LEU A 55 13.24 -19.73 -4.05
N ALA A 56 12.34 -19.88 -3.07
CA ALA A 56 12.72 -20.13 -1.68
C ALA A 56 13.44 -21.48 -1.48
N GLU A 57 13.15 -22.47 -2.34
CA GLU A 57 13.78 -23.80 -2.38
C GLU A 57 15.09 -23.81 -3.18
N ASP A 58 15.13 -23.23 -4.39
CA ASP A 58 16.31 -23.23 -5.26
C ASP A 58 17.51 -22.53 -4.62
N GLU A 59 17.28 -21.43 -3.91
CA GLU A 59 18.34 -20.70 -3.19
C GLU A 59 18.82 -21.43 -1.93
N ALA A 60 18.12 -22.49 -1.50
CA ALA A 60 18.63 -23.39 -0.49
C ALA A 60 19.75 -24.31 -1.02
N THR A 61 19.80 -24.53 -2.34
CA THR A 61 20.69 -25.53 -2.97
C THR A 61 21.94 -24.94 -3.63
N HIS A 62 21.87 -23.71 -4.14
CA HIS A 62 22.95 -23.09 -4.90
C HIS A 62 24.00 -22.34 -4.05
N ASP A 63 23.75 -22.16 -2.75
CA ASP A 63 24.64 -21.41 -1.83
C ASP A 63 25.87 -22.22 -1.36
N GLY A 64 26.11 -23.40 -1.96
CA GLY A 64 27.24 -24.28 -1.67
C GLY A 64 28.53 -23.97 -2.45
N SER A 65 28.51 -23.07 -3.43
CA SER A 65 29.69 -22.79 -4.28
C SER A 65 29.89 -21.29 -4.57
N ALA A 66 30.78 -20.66 -3.80
CA ALA A 66 31.46 -19.37 -4.03
C ALA A 66 30.57 -18.10 -3.87
N ARG A 67 30.92 -17.05 -3.11
CA ARG A 67 32.20 -16.33 -3.00
C ARG A 67 32.30 -15.50 -1.71
N SER A 68 33.55 -15.12 -1.43
CA SER A 68 34.12 -14.34 -0.34
C SER A 68 33.37 -13.09 0.13
N ALA A 69 33.55 -12.82 1.42
CA ALA A 69 33.29 -11.58 2.13
C ALA A 69 33.62 -10.30 1.33
N GLY A 70 32.57 -9.55 1.03
CA GLY A 70 32.53 -8.15 0.64
C GLY A 70 31.09 -7.69 0.89
N ASP A 71 30.88 -6.41 1.20
CA ASP A 71 29.65 -5.78 1.73
C ASP A 71 28.29 -6.09 1.03
N GLY A 72 28.23 -6.98 0.04
CA GLY A 72 27.01 -7.49 -0.60
C GLY A 72 26.49 -8.85 -0.11
N ALA A 73 27.18 -9.53 0.82
CA ALA A 73 26.75 -10.83 1.34
C ALA A 73 25.50 -10.76 2.24
N ASP A 74 25.28 -9.63 2.91
CA ASP A 74 24.15 -9.45 3.83
C ASP A 74 22.81 -9.32 3.07
N GLY A 75 22.82 -8.68 1.89
CA GLY A 75 21.61 -8.46 1.08
C GLY A 75 21.02 -9.74 0.47
N GLN A 76 21.87 -10.67 0.03
CA GLN A 76 21.41 -11.95 -0.53
C GLN A 76 20.84 -12.89 0.56
N GLY A 77 21.42 -12.87 1.77
CA GLY A 77 20.88 -13.60 2.91
C GLY A 77 19.50 -13.11 3.34
N ASP A 78 19.31 -11.79 3.39
CA ASP A 78 18.03 -11.17 3.75
C ASP A 78 16.94 -11.46 2.72
N ARG A 79 17.27 -11.50 1.42
CA ARG A 79 16.35 -11.93 0.36
C ARG A 79 15.78 -13.32 0.59
N VAL A 80 16.64 -14.32 0.79
CA VAL A 80 16.23 -15.72 1.04
C VAL A 80 15.33 -15.80 2.27
N VAL A 81 15.68 -15.06 3.33
CA VAL A 81 14.90 -15.02 4.57
C VAL A 81 13.52 -14.40 4.32
N ARG A 82 13.41 -13.32 3.53
CA ARG A 82 12.12 -12.72 3.14
C ARG A 82 11.26 -13.67 2.30
N LEU A 83 11.85 -14.36 1.32
CA LEU A 83 11.15 -15.36 0.50
C LEU A 83 10.57 -16.46 1.38
N ARG A 84 11.38 -17.05 2.26
CA ARG A 84 10.92 -18.12 3.16
C ARG A 84 9.88 -17.65 4.16
N ALA A 85 10.03 -16.45 4.71
CA ALA A 85 9.07 -15.85 5.61
C ALA A 85 7.71 -15.64 4.93
N GLY A 86 7.70 -15.03 3.73
CA GLY A 86 6.48 -14.83 2.95
C GLY A 86 5.80 -16.15 2.58
N VAL A 87 6.55 -17.13 2.07
CA VAL A 87 6.03 -18.46 1.71
C VAL A 87 5.45 -19.19 2.93
N ALA A 88 6.15 -19.16 4.07
CA ALA A 88 5.68 -19.78 5.31
C ALA A 88 4.36 -19.18 5.81
N VAL A 89 4.17 -17.87 5.63
CA VAL A 89 2.92 -17.18 6.00
C VAL A 89 1.80 -17.49 5.01
N LEU A 90 2.08 -17.58 3.72
CA LEU A 90 1.05 -17.94 2.73
C LEU A 90 0.57 -19.39 2.87
N ALA A 91 1.42 -20.29 3.36
CA ALA A 91 1.06 -21.69 3.62
C ALA A 91 0.11 -21.86 4.82
N ASP A 92 0.22 -20.98 5.83
CA ASP A 92 -0.63 -21.00 7.03
C ASP A 92 -0.90 -19.57 7.54
N PRO A 93 -1.77 -18.81 6.81
CA PRO A 93 -2.01 -17.41 7.08
C PRO A 93 -2.94 -17.23 8.28
N ALA A 94 -2.57 -16.36 9.21
CA ALA A 94 -3.42 -15.98 10.36
C ALA A 94 -4.63 -15.10 9.98
N GLY A 95 -4.81 -14.77 8.70
CA GLY A 95 -5.91 -13.96 8.17
C GLY A 95 -5.50 -13.13 6.95
N PRO A 96 -6.43 -12.32 6.39
CA PRO A 96 -6.18 -11.52 5.18
C PRO A 96 -5.00 -10.54 5.34
N MET A 97 -4.83 -9.96 6.53
CA MET A 97 -3.75 -9.03 6.82
C MET A 97 -2.37 -9.69 6.76
N ALA A 98 -2.25 -10.93 7.26
CA ALA A 98 -1.01 -11.70 7.21
C ALA A 98 -0.65 -12.03 5.75
N ARG A 99 -1.63 -12.35 4.90
CA ARG A 99 -1.43 -12.56 3.46
C ARG A 99 -0.90 -11.29 2.76
N LEU A 100 -1.47 -10.13 3.07
CA LEU A 100 -1.02 -8.84 2.51
C LEU A 100 0.41 -8.49 2.96
N ARG A 101 0.76 -8.72 4.22
CA ARG A 101 2.13 -8.54 4.72
C ARG A 101 3.10 -9.51 4.04
N ALA A 102 2.70 -10.77 3.85
CA ALA A 102 3.51 -11.74 3.10
C ALA A 102 3.75 -11.28 1.67
N ALA A 103 2.71 -10.82 0.96
CA ALA A 103 2.86 -10.24 -0.37
C ALA A 103 3.81 -9.02 -0.38
N GLY A 104 3.71 -8.16 0.64
CA GLY A 104 4.63 -7.02 0.83
C GLY A 104 6.11 -7.41 0.98
N LEU A 105 6.41 -8.60 1.51
CA LEU A 105 7.78 -9.13 1.54
C LEU A 105 8.18 -9.82 0.23
N LEU A 106 7.26 -10.55 -0.40
CA LEU A 106 7.54 -11.37 -1.57
C LEU A 106 7.75 -10.55 -2.83
N VAL A 107 6.98 -9.49 -3.05
CA VAL A 107 7.11 -8.63 -4.24
C VAL A 107 8.55 -8.13 -4.40
N PRO A 108 9.12 -7.36 -3.45
CA PRO A 108 10.50 -6.88 -3.59
C PRO A 108 11.51 -8.05 -3.65
N ALA A 109 11.34 -9.10 -2.83
CA ALA A 109 12.27 -10.21 -2.80
C ALA A 109 12.33 -10.97 -4.13
N VAL A 110 11.21 -11.16 -4.83
CA VAL A 110 11.20 -11.83 -6.15
C VAL A 110 11.74 -10.90 -7.23
N THR A 111 11.47 -9.59 -7.16
CA THR A 111 11.77 -8.65 -8.25
C THR A 111 13.16 -8.01 -8.17
N GLU A 112 13.79 -7.95 -6.99
CA GLU A 112 15.06 -7.23 -6.81
C GLU A 112 16.22 -7.78 -7.67
N THR A 113 16.15 -9.05 -8.06
CA THR A 113 17.12 -9.70 -8.93
C THR A 113 16.81 -9.57 -10.42
N HIS A 114 15.77 -8.84 -10.81
CA HIS A 114 15.39 -8.69 -12.21
C HIS A 114 16.48 -7.93 -13.00
N PRO A 115 17.15 -8.58 -13.98
CA PRO A 115 18.32 -8.00 -14.63
C PRO A 115 17.99 -6.71 -15.38
N GLY A 116 18.72 -5.64 -15.06
CA GLY A 116 18.55 -4.36 -15.76
C GLY A 116 17.19 -3.69 -15.55
N SER A 117 16.41 -4.10 -14.53
CA SER A 117 15.11 -3.49 -14.23
C SER A 117 15.24 -1.97 -14.16
N ALA A 118 14.33 -1.24 -14.80
CA ALA A 118 14.24 0.21 -14.71
C ALA A 118 13.45 0.67 -13.48
N VAL A 119 12.83 -0.27 -12.77
CA VAL A 119 11.89 -0.03 -11.67
C VAL A 119 12.17 -0.96 -10.49
N ASP A 120 11.98 -0.46 -9.28
CA ASP A 120 11.96 -1.25 -8.05
C ASP A 120 10.53 -1.26 -7.51
N LEU A 121 10.05 -2.43 -7.09
CA LEU A 121 8.64 -2.66 -6.80
C LEU A 121 8.42 -3.04 -5.33
N VAL A 122 7.39 -2.44 -4.75
CA VAL A 122 6.75 -2.91 -3.52
C VAL A 122 5.26 -3.10 -3.78
N LEU A 123 4.49 -3.62 -2.82
CA LEU A 123 3.10 -4.04 -3.06
C LEU A 123 2.18 -2.92 -3.58
N ASP A 124 2.35 -1.67 -3.12
CA ASP A 124 1.52 -0.52 -3.49
C ASP A 124 2.31 0.67 -4.06
N ASP A 125 3.60 0.49 -4.36
CA ASP A 125 4.43 1.57 -4.86
C ASP A 125 5.46 1.06 -5.88
N LEU A 126 5.99 2.01 -6.64
CA LEU A 126 7.08 1.82 -7.56
C LEU A 126 8.04 2.99 -7.44
N GLU A 127 9.33 2.66 -7.42
CA GLU A 127 10.41 3.62 -7.55
C GLU A 127 11.08 3.42 -8.90
N LEU A 128 11.38 4.53 -9.59
CA LEU A 128 12.21 4.47 -10.79
C LEU A 128 13.67 4.40 -10.35
N ARG A 129 14.47 3.54 -10.98
CA ARG A 129 15.91 3.51 -10.68
C ARG A 129 16.61 4.80 -11.07
N ASP A 130 16.15 5.43 -12.15
CA ASP A 130 16.71 6.67 -12.70
C ASP A 130 15.66 7.79 -12.79
N GLY A 131 15.36 8.43 -11.66
CA GLY A 131 14.51 9.61 -11.58
C GLY A 131 13.23 9.37 -10.77
N THR A 132 12.12 10.00 -11.16
CA THR A 132 10.83 9.87 -10.46
C THR A 132 9.68 9.81 -11.46
N THR A 133 8.54 9.27 -11.06
CA THR A 133 7.29 9.29 -11.85
C THR A 133 6.72 10.71 -12.06
N GLU A 134 7.20 11.68 -11.29
CA GLU A 134 6.86 13.11 -11.45
C GLU A 134 7.67 13.78 -12.58
N ASP A 135 8.74 13.12 -13.07
CA ASP A 135 9.52 13.51 -14.25
C ASP A 135 9.06 12.70 -15.48
N ALA A 136 8.43 13.38 -16.43
CA ALA A 136 7.91 12.76 -17.63
C ALA A 136 9.01 12.09 -18.50
N ALA A 137 10.22 12.66 -18.51
CA ALA A 137 11.35 12.09 -19.23
C ALA A 137 11.89 10.84 -18.51
N ALA A 138 11.94 10.84 -17.17
CA ALA A 138 12.30 9.66 -16.40
C ALA A 138 11.29 8.52 -16.58
N ALA A 139 9.99 8.83 -16.49
CA ALA A 139 8.94 7.84 -16.74
C ALA A 139 9.02 7.26 -18.17
N SER A 140 9.32 8.10 -19.17
CA SER A 140 9.52 7.66 -20.55
C SER A 140 10.76 6.75 -20.71
N ARG A 141 11.89 7.10 -20.09
CA ARG A 141 13.08 6.22 -20.07
C ARG A 141 12.78 4.88 -19.40
N ALA A 142 12.10 4.91 -18.25
CA ALA A 142 11.73 3.70 -17.54
C ALA A 142 10.78 2.81 -18.34
N SER A 143 9.84 3.40 -19.11
CA SER A 143 8.94 2.64 -19.98
C SER A 143 9.63 1.91 -21.14
N ALA A 144 10.84 2.33 -21.51
CA ALA A 144 11.64 1.70 -22.54
C ALA A 144 12.66 0.69 -21.97
N GLY A 145 12.83 0.64 -20.65
CA GLY A 145 13.71 -0.30 -19.97
C GLY A 145 12.98 -1.58 -19.54
N PRO A 146 13.71 -2.64 -19.19
CA PRO A 146 13.13 -3.86 -18.66
C PRO A 146 12.34 -3.61 -17.38
N ALA A 147 11.24 -4.32 -17.17
CA ALA A 147 10.50 -4.33 -15.92
C ALA A 147 10.03 -5.74 -15.53
N PRO A 148 9.89 -6.04 -14.22
CA PRO A 148 9.50 -7.37 -13.77
C PRO A 148 8.11 -7.79 -14.26
N TYR A 149 7.23 -6.85 -14.62
CA TYR A 149 5.87 -7.09 -15.12
C TYR A 149 5.78 -7.18 -16.65
N ASP A 150 6.90 -7.12 -17.38
CA ASP A 150 6.89 -7.15 -18.85
C ASP A 150 6.15 -8.37 -19.44
N PRO A 151 6.28 -9.60 -18.91
CA PRO A 151 5.54 -10.73 -19.49
C PRO A 151 4.02 -10.55 -19.43
N GLU A 152 3.48 -9.92 -18.38
CA GLU A 152 2.05 -9.61 -18.32
C GLU A 152 1.62 -8.51 -19.29
N LEU A 153 2.54 -7.57 -19.61
CA LEU A 153 2.28 -6.60 -20.67
C LEU A 153 2.26 -7.28 -22.04
N GLU A 154 3.18 -8.21 -22.31
CA GLU A 154 3.17 -9.02 -23.54
C GLU A 154 1.87 -9.81 -23.70
N GLU A 155 1.43 -10.48 -22.63
CA GLU A 155 0.15 -11.22 -22.63
C GLU A 155 -1.04 -10.29 -22.91
N ALA A 156 -1.06 -9.11 -22.30
CA ALA A 156 -2.12 -8.13 -22.52
C ALA A 156 -2.12 -7.63 -23.97
N LEU A 157 -0.95 -7.33 -24.54
CA LEU A 157 -0.80 -6.90 -25.94
C LEU A 157 -1.24 -8.01 -26.92
N ALA A 158 -0.86 -9.27 -26.65
CA ALA A 158 -1.25 -10.41 -27.48
C ALA A 158 -2.77 -10.69 -27.46
N ALA A 159 -3.47 -10.26 -26.41
CA ALA A 159 -4.91 -10.40 -26.29
C ALA A 159 -5.71 -9.29 -27.03
N VAL A 160 -5.04 -8.24 -27.49
CA VAL A 160 -5.64 -7.12 -28.24
C VAL A 160 -5.53 -7.39 -29.74
N GLY A 161 -6.67 -7.43 -30.41
CA GLY A 161 -6.81 -7.49 -31.87
C GLY A 161 -6.70 -6.11 -32.53
N PRO A 162 -6.45 -6.07 -33.85
CA PRO A 162 -6.22 -4.82 -34.59
C PRO A 162 -7.45 -3.90 -34.68
N GLU A 163 -8.66 -4.44 -34.54
CA GLU A 163 -9.93 -3.70 -34.62
C GLU A 163 -10.50 -3.35 -33.24
N ASP A 164 -9.83 -3.75 -32.15
CA ASP A 164 -10.35 -3.49 -30.80
C ASP A 164 -10.27 -2.00 -30.43
N GLU A 165 -11.30 -1.54 -29.72
CA GLU A 165 -11.27 -0.23 -29.07
C GLU A 165 -10.60 -0.36 -27.70
N VAL A 166 -9.40 0.20 -27.56
CA VAL A 166 -8.58 0.01 -26.35
C VAL A 166 -8.68 1.21 -25.40
N TRP A 167 -8.97 0.92 -24.14
CA TRP A 167 -9.01 1.87 -23.03
C TRP A 167 -7.93 1.55 -22.00
N LEU A 168 -7.01 2.49 -21.77
CA LEU A 168 -6.00 2.43 -20.71
C LEU A 168 -6.45 3.21 -19.48
N VAL A 169 -6.49 2.54 -18.33
CA VAL A 169 -6.92 3.12 -17.04
C VAL A 169 -5.72 3.60 -16.24
N LEU A 170 -5.44 4.90 -16.28
CA LEU A 170 -4.32 5.57 -15.58
C LEU A 170 -4.85 6.37 -14.37
N GLU A 171 -4.93 5.69 -13.22
CA GLU A 171 -5.41 6.23 -11.94
C GLU A 171 -4.31 6.84 -11.07
N ARG A 172 -3.10 6.28 -11.15
CA ARG A 172 -1.95 6.65 -10.32
C ARG A 172 -0.69 6.82 -11.16
N ASP A 173 0.27 7.58 -10.64
CA ASP A 173 1.52 7.84 -11.32
C ASP A 173 2.40 6.59 -11.45
N GLN A 174 2.31 5.65 -10.50
CA GLN A 174 3.03 4.36 -10.56
C GLN A 174 2.68 3.53 -11.81
N GLN A 175 1.49 3.73 -12.37
CA GLN A 175 1.05 3.03 -13.59
C GLN A 175 1.65 3.65 -14.86
N LEU A 176 2.27 4.83 -14.78
CA LEU A 176 2.70 5.60 -15.95
C LEU A 176 3.73 4.85 -16.81
N PRO A 177 4.83 4.25 -16.27
CA PRO A 177 5.80 3.55 -17.11
C PRO A 177 5.15 2.43 -17.93
N ALA A 178 4.31 1.60 -17.31
CA ALA A 178 3.61 0.53 -18.00
C ALA A 178 2.55 1.05 -18.99
N THR A 179 1.87 2.15 -18.66
CA THR A 179 0.93 2.82 -19.58
C THR A 179 1.63 3.29 -20.85
N LEU A 180 2.82 3.91 -20.72
CA LEU A 180 3.63 4.36 -21.85
C LEU A 180 4.13 3.17 -22.68
N ALA A 181 4.58 2.09 -22.03
CA ALA A 181 5.03 0.86 -22.71
C ALA A 181 3.90 0.19 -23.51
N LEU A 182 2.68 0.11 -22.95
CA LEU A 182 1.49 -0.39 -23.64
C LEU A 182 1.11 0.50 -24.81
N ALA A 183 0.97 1.81 -24.57
CA ALA A 183 0.54 2.77 -25.60
C ALA A 183 1.50 2.82 -26.80
N ALA A 184 2.80 2.59 -26.59
CA ALA A 184 3.79 2.53 -27.66
C ALA A 184 3.57 1.36 -28.65
N ARG A 185 2.81 0.34 -28.24
CA ARG A 185 2.75 -0.97 -28.90
C ARG A 185 1.34 -1.42 -29.25
N LEU A 186 0.32 -0.78 -28.69
CA LEU A 186 -1.08 -1.05 -29.01
C LEU A 186 -1.43 -0.61 -30.44
N PRO A 187 -2.25 -1.38 -31.16
CA PRO A 187 -2.71 -1.00 -32.49
C PRO A 187 -3.73 0.14 -32.40
N GLY A 188 -3.62 1.14 -33.28
CA GLY A 188 -4.63 2.17 -33.46
C GLY A 188 -4.68 3.26 -32.38
N PRO A 189 -5.70 4.14 -32.45
CA PRO A 189 -5.88 5.20 -31.46
C PRO A 189 -6.36 4.62 -30.12
N VAL A 190 -5.62 4.94 -29.05
CA VAL A 190 -5.93 4.47 -27.70
C VAL A 190 -6.69 5.53 -26.92
N HIS A 191 -7.72 5.12 -26.17
CA HIS A 191 -8.39 5.95 -25.19
C HIS A 191 -7.67 5.84 -23.85
N VAL A 192 -7.36 6.98 -23.23
CA VAL A 192 -6.77 7.02 -21.88
C VAL A 192 -7.79 7.64 -20.95
N THR A 193 -7.97 7.01 -19.79
CA THR A 193 -8.87 7.49 -18.75
C THR A 193 -8.24 7.36 -17.37
N GLY A 194 -8.98 7.74 -16.34
CA GLY A 194 -8.54 7.71 -14.95
C GLY A 194 -8.02 9.05 -14.44
N ARG A 195 -7.92 9.17 -13.11
CA ARG A 195 -7.70 10.46 -12.44
C ARG A 195 -6.34 11.08 -12.76
N TYR A 196 -5.28 10.27 -12.76
CA TYR A 196 -3.94 10.79 -13.03
C TYR A 196 -3.83 11.28 -14.48
N ALA A 197 -4.44 10.55 -15.43
CA ALA A 197 -4.55 11.02 -16.81
C ALA A 197 -5.27 12.37 -16.92
N HIS A 198 -6.44 12.52 -16.29
CA HIS A 198 -7.20 13.78 -16.34
C HIS A 198 -6.45 14.95 -15.73
N GLN A 199 -5.74 14.71 -14.62
CA GLN A 199 -4.99 15.76 -13.93
C GLN A 199 -3.78 16.25 -14.75
N HIS A 200 -3.11 15.37 -15.50
CA HIS A 200 -1.84 15.67 -16.15
C HIS A 200 -1.86 15.59 -17.68
N TRP A 201 -3.06 15.50 -18.30
CA TRP A 201 -3.18 15.24 -19.74
C TRP A 201 -2.40 16.21 -20.63
N THR A 202 -2.33 17.49 -20.26
CA THR A 202 -1.59 18.50 -21.04
C THR A 202 -0.12 18.15 -21.23
N VAL A 203 0.50 17.49 -20.24
CA VAL A 203 1.88 17.00 -20.31
C VAL A 203 1.91 15.62 -20.97
N LEU A 204 1.05 14.71 -20.52
CA LEU A 204 0.99 13.33 -21.01
C LEU A 204 0.76 13.24 -22.52
N ALA A 205 -0.13 14.07 -23.08
CA ALA A 205 -0.43 14.12 -24.51
C ALA A 205 0.75 14.57 -25.39
N ARG A 206 1.86 15.05 -24.81
CA ARG A 206 3.08 15.39 -25.55
C ARG A 206 4.09 14.25 -25.58
N LEU A 207 3.88 13.20 -24.78
CA LEU A 207 4.77 12.05 -24.73
C LEU A 207 4.52 11.16 -25.95
N SER A 208 5.61 10.70 -26.59
CA SER A 208 5.56 10.03 -27.89
C SER A 208 4.58 8.85 -27.99
N PRO A 209 4.37 7.97 -26.98
CA PRO A 209 3.34 6.94 -27.15
C PRO A 209 1.90 7.44 -26.91
N LEU A 210 1.71 8.60 -26.27
CA LEU A 210 0.38 9.16 -25.96
C LEU A 210 -0.02 10.33 -26.87
N SER A 211 0.86 10.78 -27.75
CA SER A 211 0.62 11.91 -28.65
C SER A 211 -0.54 11.70 -29.63
N THR A 212 -0.86 10.44 -29.94
CA THR A 212 -1.99 10.04 -30.78
C THR A 212 -3.18 9.51 -29.97
N ALA A 213 -3.00 9.33 -28.66
CA ALA A 213 -4.04 8.87 -27.76
C ALA A 213 -5.04 9.98 -27.44
N ARG A 214 -6.21 9.61 -26.92
CA ARG A 214 -7.27 10.56 -26.56
C ARG A 214 -7.63 10.42 -25.08
N LEU A 215 -7.62 11.53 -24.36
CA LEU A 215 -8.27 11.57 -23.06
C LEU A 215 -9.77 11.38 -23.26
N ALA A 216 -10.36 10.42 -22.56
CA ALA A 216 -11.77 10.18 -22.62
C ALA A 216 -12.33 9.90 -21.21
N THR A 217 -13.49 10.48 -20.94
CA THR A 217 -14.32 10.08 -19.81
C THR A 217 -14.98 8.75 -20.15
N PRO A 218 -14.94 7.74 -19.26
CA PRO A 218 -15.52 6.46 -19.57
C PRO A 218 -17.05 6.63 -19.69
N PRO A 219 -17.71 5.90 -20.61
CA PRO A 219 -19.16 5.98 -20.84
C PRO A 219 -20.01 5.65 -19.60
N SER A 220 -19.43 4.96 -18.62
CA SER A 220 -19.97 4.81 -17.27
C SER A 220 -18.86 5.02 -16.24
N PRO A 221 -19.16 5.51 -15.01
CA PRO A 221 -18.16 5.62 -13.97
C PRO A 221 -17.49 4.28 -13.69
N LEU A 222 -16.16 4.27 -13.74
CA LEU A 222 -15.37 3.10 -13.36
C LEU A 222 -15.55 2.85 -11.86
N ARG A 223 -15.86 1.61 -11.49
CA ARG A 223 -15.98 1.20 -10.08
C ARG A 223 -14.86 0.24 -9.72
N TRP A 224 -14.54 0.19 -8.45
CA TRP A 224 -13.45 -0.62 -7.92
C TRP A 224 -14.03 -1.59 -6.89
N ARG A 225 -14.21 -2.85 -7.25
CA ARG A 225 -14.69 -3.87 -6.32
C ARG A 225 -13.50 -4.42 -5.54
N VAL A 226 -13.60 -4.49 -4.21
CA VAL A 226 -12.55 -5.09 -3.39
C VAL A 226 -12.62 -6.61 -3.52
N THR A 227 -11.52 -7.23 -3.93
CA THR A 227 -11.43 -8.67 -4.20
C THR A 227 -10.28 -9.35 -3.45
N GLY A 228 -9.46 -8.58 -2.73
CA GLY A 228 -8.28 -9.11 -2.05
C GLY A 228 -7.15 -9.48 -3.03
N LEU A 229 -6.11 -10.12 -2.50
CA LEU A 229 -5.02 -10.65 -3.33
C LEU A 229 -5.56 -11.69 -4.32
N PRO A 230 -5.01 -11.76 -5.55
CA PRO A 230 -5.36 -12.83 -6.48
C PRO A 230 -5.09 -14.21 -5.85
N ASP A 231 -5.91 -15.20 -6.22
CA ASP A 231 -5.87 -16.60 -5.74
C ASP A 231 -6.13 -16.81 -4.24
N ALA A 232 -6.44 -15.76 -3.47
CA ALA A 232 -7.04 -15.92 -2.16
C ALA A 232 -8.52 -16.31 -2.33
N THR A 233 -8.93 -17.46 -1.78
CA THR A 233 -10.35 -17.82 -1.70
C THR A 233 -11.08 -16.70 -0.97
N PRO A 234 -12.13 -16.07 -1.55
CA PRO A 234 -12.89 -15.06 -0.84
C PRO A 234 -13.58 -15.72 0.36
N GLU A 235 -13.12 -15.42 1.56
CA GLU A 235 -13.85 -15.73 2.79
C GLU A 235 -15.04 -14.78 2.86
N GLY A 236 -16.19 -15.23 2.33
CA GLY A 236 -17.43 -14.46 2.29
C GLY A 236 -17.39 -13.35 1.24
N GLU A 237 -18.03 -13.57 0.10
CA GLU A 237 -18.25 -12.53 -0.91
C GLU A 237 -19.24 -11.48 -0.39
N THR A 238 -18.76 -10.55 0.44
CA THR A 238 -19.46 -9.28 0.58
C THR A 238 -18.95 -8.38 -0.53
N GLU A 239 -19.81 -8.07 -1.50
CA GLU A 239 -19.51 -7.14 -2.58
C GLU A 239 -19.33 -5.73 -1.99
N VAL A 240 -18.10 -5.40 -1.60
CA VAL A 240 -17.72 -4.08 -1.10
C VAL A 240 -16.98 -3.32 -2.20
N TYR A 241 -17.47 -2.13 -2.51
CA TYR A 241 -16.81 -1.21 -3.44
C TYR A 241 -15.86 -0.26 -2.73
N TRP A 242 -14.75 0.08 -3.37
CA TRP A 242 -13.75 1.00 -2.87
C TRP A 242 -13.91 2.40 -3.45
N ARG A 243 -13.97 3.38 -2.56
CA ARG A 243 -13.96 4.82 -2.87
C ARG A 243 -12.61 5.42 -2.51
N GLU A 244 -11.78 5.65 -3.50
CA GLU A 244 -10.37 6.03 -3.27
C GLU A 244 -10.22 7.47 -2.75
N ARG A 245 -11.05 8.44 -3.18
CA ARG A 245 -11.08 9.83 -2.68
C ARG A 245 -12.46 10.23 -2.17
N ALA A 246 -12.47 11.13 -1.17
CA ALA A 246 -13.70 11.72 -0.63
C ALA A 246 -14.52 12.58 -1.62
N ALA A 247 -13.94 12.93 -2.77
CA ALA A 247 -14.61 13.64 -3.85
C ALA A 247 -15.12 12.70 -4.96
N ASP A 248 -14.68 11.44 -4.98
CA ASP A 248 -15.17 10.47 -5.98
C ASP A 248 -16.66 10.19 -5.72
N PRO A 249 -17.43 9.79 -6.74
CA PRO A 249 -18.80 9.36 -6.56
C PRO A 249 -18.92 8.23 -5.53
N VAL A 250 -20.01 8.22 -4.77
CA VAL A 250 -20.30 7.12 -3.84
C VAL A 250 -20.74 5.89 -4.65
N PRO A 251 -20.09 4.73 -4.48
CA PRO A 251 -20.51 3.50 -5.15
C PRO A 251 -21.91 3.05 -4.69
N PRO A 252 -22.69 2.36 -5.54
CA PRO A 252 -23.95 1.77 -5.09
C PRO A 252 -23.70 0.55 -4.21
N GLY A 253 -24.56 0.34 -3.21
CA GLY A 253 -24.47 -0.80 -2.29
C GLY A 253 -23.42 -0.61 -1.19
N PRO A 254 -22.97 -1.70 -0.55
CA PRO A 254 -21.93 -1.64 0.48
C PRO A 254 -20.61 -1.07 -0.08
N TRP A 255 -20.05 -0.07 0.60
CA TRP A 255 -18.79 0.52 0.16
C TRP A 255 -17.89 0.92 1.33
N ALA A 256 -16.59 0.92 1.05
CA ALA A 256 -15.55 1.38 1.94
C ALA A 256 -14.68 2.41 1.23
N GLY A 257 -14.04 3.31 1.96
CA GLY A 257 -13.12 4.23 1.32
C GLY A 257 -12.82 5.49 2.11
N ARG A 258 -12.19 6.44 1.43
CA ARG A 258 -11.79 7.71 2.02
C ARG A 258 -12.97 8.66 2.13
N VAL A 259 -13.13 9.22 3.32
CA VAL A 259 -14.17 10.19 3.66
C VAL A 259 -13.51 11.44 4.22
N SER A 260 -13.98 12.61 3.82
CA SER A 260 -13.47 13.86 4.40
C SER A 260 -14.02 14.02 5.83
N LEU A 261 -13.24 14.63 6.72
CA LEU A 261 -13.72 14.92 8.07
C LEU A 261 -15.01 15.76 8.05
N ARG A 262 -15.12 16.73 7.11
CA ARG A 262 -16.35 17.50 6.91
C ARG A 262 -17.57 16.59 6.67
N GLN A 263 -17.51 15.68 5.70
CA GLN A 263 -18.61 14.74 5.40
C GLN A 263 -18.97 13.89 6.63
N ALA A 264 -17.96 13.37 7.34
CA ALA A 264 -18.17 12.55 8.52
C ALA A 264 -18.84 13.32 9.67
N VAL A 265 -18.57 14.62 9.81
CA VAL A 265 -19.10 15.46 10.90
C VAL A 265 -20.44 16.11 10.57
N GLU A 266 -20.62 16.60 9.35
CA GLU A 266 -21.85 17.31 8.96
C GLU A 266 -23.00 16.36 8.63
N ALA A 267 -22.70 15.20 8.05
CA ALA A 267 -23.72 14.28 7.54
C ALA A 267 -23.37 12.79 7.78
N PRO A 268 -23.09 12.36 9.03
CA PRO A 268 -22.78 10.96 9.31
C PRO A 268 -23.91 10.00 8.89
N GLY A 269 -25.17 10.43 9.05
CA GLY A 269 -26.34 9.64 8.63
C GLY A 269 -26.44 9.41 7.12
N GLU A 270 -25.97 10.36 6.29
CA GLU A 270 -25.96 10.18 4.83
C GLU A 270 -24.94 9.13 4.40
N LEU A 271 -23.78 9.05 5.06
CA LEU A 271 -22.78 8.01 4.81
C LEU A 271 -23.34 6.62 5.14
N VAL A 272 -24.03 6.50 6.27
CA VAL A 272 -24.70 5.24 6.68
C VAL A 272 -25.79 4.86 5.69
N ALA A 273 -26.68 5.80 5.35
CA ALA A 273 -27.76 5.57 4.40
C ALA A 273 -27.25 5.19 3.00
N ALA A 274 -26.07 5.68 2.61
CA ALA A 274 -25.41 5.34 1.36
C ALA A 274 -24.66 4.00 1.40
N GLY A 275 -24.71 3.23 2.49
CA GLY A 275 -24.10 1.89 2.58
C GLY A 275 -22.61 1.88 2.96
N CYS A 276 -22.11 2.94 3.62
CA CYS A 276 -20.72 2.95 4.09
C CYS A 276 -20.50 1.86 5.16
N VAL A 277 -19.57 0.93 4.91
CA VAL A 277 -19.16 -0.10 5.89
C VAL A 277 -17.84 0.23 6.58
N THR A 278 -16.94 0.95 5.88
CA THR A 278 -15.66 1.42 6.42
C THR A 278 -15.34 2.83 5.92
N ALA A 279 -15.17 3.77 6.85
CA ALA A 279 -14.80 5.14 6.57
C ALA A 279 -13.35 5.42 6.99
N VAL A 280 -12.50 5.79 6.04
CA VAL A 280 -11.10 6.16 6.26
C VAL A 280 -10.95 7.68 6.26
N LEU A 281 -10.60 8.25 7.40
CA LEU A 281 -10.45 9.68 7.59
C LEU A 281 -8.98 10.10 7.43
N GLY A 282 -8.72 11.07 6.57
CA GLY A 282 -7.43 11.78 6.58
C GLY A 282 -7.46 12.90 7.62
N LEU A 283 -6.72 12.74 8.72
CA LEU A 283 -6.63 13.71 9.81
C LEU A 283 -5.23 14.33 9.85
N CYS A 284 -5.13 15.59 10.25
CA CYS A 284 -3.87 16.29 10.49
C CYS A 284 -3.67 16.58 11.99
N ALA A 285 -4.77 16.71 12.74
CA ALA A 285 -4.79 16.81 14.18
C ALA A 285 -6.07 16.16 14.72
N ALA A 286 -6.00 15.65 15.95
CA ALA A 286 -7.12 15.01 16.64
C ALA A 286 -6.94 15.15 18.16
N ASP A 287 -6.77 16.38 18.64
CA ASP A 287 -6.51 16.71 20.03
C ASP A 287 -7.68 17.50 20.65
N HIS A 288 -7.51 18.80 20.91
CA HIS A 288 -8.59 19.69 21.37
C HIS A 288 -9.60 19.99 20.25
N GLU A 289 -9.19 19.81 19.00
CA GLU A 289 -10.01 19.89 17.80
C GLU A 289 -9.53 18.84 16.79
N PHE A 290 -10.41 18.53 15.83
CA PHE A 290 -10.10 17.61 14.74
C PHE A 290 -9.90 18.43 13.48
N ALA A 291 -8.70 18.35 12.91
CA ALA A 291 -8.37 18.96 11.64
C ALA A 291 -8.30 17.88 10.57
N GLY A 292 -9.14 17.98 9.54
CA GLY A 292 -9.16 17.06 8.41
C GLY A 292 -8.13 17.48 7.36
N ARG A 293 -7.66 16.52 6.55
CA ARG A 293 -6.72 16.79 5.46
C ARG A 293 -7.16 17.94 4.55
N GLY A 294 -8.46 18.07 4.28
CA GLY A 294 -9.03 19.15 3.47
C GLY A 294 -9.12 20.52 4.15
N GLY A 295 -8.52 20.71 5.32
CA GLY A 295 -8.52 21.98 6.07
C GLY A 295 -9.79 22.24 6.88
N SER A 296 -10.74 21.31 6.94
CA SER A 296 -11.90 21.44 7.84
C SER A 296 -11.48 21.23 9.29
N VAL A 297 -11.82 22.17 10.17
CA VAL A 297 -11.53 22.10 11.60
C VAL A 297 -12.84 22.04 12.38
N TRP A 298 -12.91 21.14 13.36
CA TRP A 298 -14.09 20.90 14.18
C TRP A 298 -13.74 20.76 15.66
N PRO A 299 -14.55 21.31 16.58
CA PRO A 299 -14.38 21.03 18.01
C PRO A 299 -14.38 19.52 18.28
N ALA A 300 -13.49 19.05 19.17
CA ALA A 300 -13.32 17.62 19.41
C ALA A 300 -14.62 16.92 19.85
N GLU A 301 -15.43 17.57 20.68
CA GLU A 301 -16.72 17.03 21.13
C GLU A 301 -17.67 16.77 19.94
N LYS A 302 -17.81 17.75 19.05
CA LYS A 302 -18.67 17.62 17.86
C LYS A 302 -18.15 16.53 16.91
N ALA A 303 -16.84 16.48 16.68
CA ALA A 303 -16.24 15.46 15.84
C ALA A 303 -16.47 14.06 16.42
N ARG A 304 -16.19 13.86 17.72
CA ARG A 304 -16.40 12.58 18.42
C ARG A 304 -17.85 12.13 18.35
N ALA A 305 -18.80 13.01 18.66
CA ALA A 305 -20.22 12.69 18.59
C ALA A 305 -20.66 12.20 17.20
N ALA A 306 -20.15 12.82 16.13
CA ALA A 306 -20.45 12.39 14.77
C ALA A 306 -19.80 11.04 14.41
N LEU A 307 -18.56 10.80 14.85
CA LEU A 307 -17.90 9.51 14.67
C LEU A 307 -18.58 8.39 15.49
N ASP A 308 -19.13 8.72 16.65
CA ASP A 308 -19.93 7.79 17.46
C ASP A 308 -21.20 7.36 16.73
N VAL A 309 -21.86 8.26 16.00
CA VAL A 309 -23.02 7.92 15.15
C VAL A 309 -22.64 6.90 14.08
N LEU A 310 -21.50 7.07 13.41
CA LEU A 310 -21.01 6.12 12.42
C LEU A 310 -20.74 4.74 13.06
N ARG A 311 -20.00 4.72 14.17
CA ARG A 311 -19.65 3.49 14.88
C ARG A 311 -20.87 2.76 15.43
N ALA A 312 -21.81 3.48 16.02
CA ALA A 312 -23.07 2.92 16.53
C ALA A 312 -23.93 2.31 15.41
N SER A 313 -23.72 2.74 14.16
CA SER A 313 -24.37 2.18 12.96
C SER A 313 -23.60 1.00 12.35
N GLY A 314 -22.54 0.51 13.00
CA GLY A 314 -21.71 -0.59 12.52
C GLY A 314 -20.62 -0.20 11.51
N VAL A 315 -20.41 1.10 11.26
CA VAL A 315 -19.34 1.57 10.36
C VAL A 315 -17.99 1.49 11.06
N THR A 316 -17.03 0.83 10.42
CA THR A 316 -15.64 0.86 10.89
C THR A 316 -15.00 2.20 10.55
N VAL A 317 -14.61 2.98 11.56
CA VAL A 317 -13.95 4.28 11.36
C VAL A 317 -12.44 4.12 11.56
N LEU A 318 -11.66 4.46 10.53
CA LEU A 318 -10.19 4.38 10.52
C LEU A 318 -9.60 5.77 10.28
N ALA A 319 -8.36 5.99 10.74
CA ALA A 319 -7.64 7.25 10.50
C ALA A 319 -6.29 7.04 9.80
N GLU A 320 -6.00 7.85 8.78
CA GLU A 320 -4.65 8.15 8.31
C GLU A 320 -4.23 9.50 8.91
N LEU A 321 -3.08 9.58 9.59
CA LEU A 321 -2.54 10.82 10.13
C LEU A 321 -1.56 11.45 9.14
N TRP A 322 -1.85 12.69 8.72
CA TRP A 322 -1.09 13.47 7.75
C TRP A 322 -0.22 14.51 8.46
N LEU A 323 1.10 14.37 8.33
CA LEU A 323 2.15 15.02 9.09
C LEU A 323 2.75 16.20 8.33
N GLY A 324 2.95 17.33 9.01
CA GLY A 324 3.47 18.55 8.37
C GLY A 324 2.39 19.35 7.63
N ALA A 325 1.12 19.21 8.04
CA ALA A 325 0.07 20.12 7.61
C ALA A 325 0.34 21.55 8.11
N PRO A 326 -0.11 22.59 7.38
CA PRO A 326 0.10 23.98 7.77
C PRO A 326 -0.31 24.28 9.21
N GLY A 327 0.61 24.83 10.01
CA GLY A 327 0.34 25.22 11.41
C GLY A 327 0.17 24.05 12.39
N VAL A 328 0.56 22.83 12.01
CA VAL A 328 0.50 21.64 12.87
C VAL A 328 1.91 21.24 13.34
N PRO A 329 2.32 21.62 14.56
CA PRO A 329 3.63 21.26 15.09
C PRO A 329 3.70 19.81 15.59
N ALA A 330 4.91 19.29 15.79
CA ALA A 330 5.15 17.90 16.21
C ALA A 330 4.46 17.54 17.54
N ALA A 331 4.41 18.47 18.50
CA ALA A 331 3.71 18.26 19.78
C ALA A 331 2.22 17.92 19.57
N ARG A 332 1.58 18.58 18.60
CA ARG A 332 0.18 18.37 18.26
C ARG A 332 -0.06 17.03 17.56
N VAL A 333 0.88 16.62 16.71
CA VAL A 333 0.88 15.28 16.10
C VAL A 333 0.96 14.21 17.19
N ARG A 334 1.87 14.34 18.16
CA ARG A 334 1.99 13.37 19.26
C ARG A 334 0.71 13.25 20.08
N ALA A 335 0.09 14.39 20.41
CA ALA A 335 -1.22 14.41 21.09
C ALA A 335 -2.34 13.76 20.26
N ALA A 336 -2.31 13.93 18.93
CA ALA A 336 -3.24 13.25 18.03
C ALA A 336 -3.03 11.73 18.04
N VAL A 337 -1.77 11.26 18.01
CA VAL A 337 -1.46 9.82 18.11
C VAL A 337 -1.97 9.26 19.43
N GLU A 338 -1.69 9.90 20.57
CA GLU A 338 -2.19 9.50 21.88
C GLU A 338 -3.72 9.41 21.90
N THR A 339 -4.41 10.43 21.40
CA THR A 339 -5.88 10.47 21.35
C THR A 339 -6.47 9.38 20.44
N LEU A 340 -5.89 9.17 19.26
CA LEU A 340 -6.40 8.20 18.27
C LEU A 340 -6.11 6.75 18.66
N THR A 341 -5.11 6.50 19.50
CA THR A 341 -4.69 5.15 19.93
C THR A 341 -5.15 4.79 21.33
N ALA A 342 -5.72 5.74 22.08
CA ALA A 342 -6.27 5.49 23.40
C ALA A 342 -7.40 4.43 23.36
N PRO A 343 -7.54 3.59 24.39
CA PRO A 343 -8.69 2.71 24.54
C PRO A 343 -10.01 3.50 24.50
N GLY A 344 -10.96 3.07 23.68
CA GLY A 344 -12.20 3.81 23.47
C GLY A 344 -12.03 5.13 22.69
N GLY A 345 -10.90 5.29 22.01
CA GLY A 345 -10.60 6.45 21.16
C GLY A 345 -11.66 6.68 20.08
N PRO A 346 -11.60 7.83 19.38
CA PRO A 346 -12.60 8.29 18.43
C PRO A 346 -12.69 7.43 17.14
N VAL A 347 -11.67 6.61 16.89
CA VAL A 347 -11.55 5.74 15.71
C VAL A 347 -11.23 4.33 16.16
N GLY A 348 -11.56 3.33 15.33
CA GLY A 348 -11.20 1.94 15.59
C GLY A 348 -9.69 1.69 15.47
N ARG A 349 -8.99 2.42 14.59
CA ARG A 349 -7.54 2.27 14.39
C ARG A 349 -6.90 3.47 13.69
N LEU A 350 -5.66 3.79 14.08
CA LEU A 350 -4.74 4.64 13.31
C LEU A 350 -3.99 3.76 12.30
N VAL A 351 -4.39 3.78 11.03
CA VAL A 351 -3.94 2.83 10.02
C VAL A 351 -2.70 3.28 9.24
N GLY A 352 -2.37 4.57 9.25
CA GLY A 352 -1.25 5.07 8.47
C GLY A 352 -0.72 6.42 8.94
N LEU A 353 0.56 6.65 8.66
CA LEU A 353 1.24 7.94 8.80
C LEU A 353 1.63 8.41 7.39
N ARG A 354 1.34 9.66 7.05
CA ARG A 354 1.59 10.20 5.70
C ARG A 354 2.20 11.57 5.79
N PRO A 355 3.21 11.90 4.97
CA PRO A 355 3.59 13.29 4.78
C PRO A 355 2.41 14.07 4.21
N PHE A 356 2.19 15.29 4.69
CA PHE A 356 1.22 16.21 4.12
C PHE A 356 1.74 16.74 2.79
N ASP A 357 0.93 16.53 1.76
CA ASP A 357 1.21 16.95 0.40
C ASP A 357 0.11 17.89 -0.05
N TRP A 358 0.47 19.11 -0.42
CA TRP A 358 -0.46 20.10 -0.95
C TRP A 358 -0.82 19.74 -2.40
N PRO A 359 -2.06 19.33 -2.72
CA PRO A 359 -2.41 18.94 -4.08
C PRO A 359 -2.27 20.11 -5.06
N THR A 360 -1.76 19.86 -6.26
CA THR A 360 -1.53 20.92 -7.26
C THR A 360 -2.79 21.64 -7.74
N HIS A 361 -3.98 21.06 -7.53
CA HIS A 361 -5.28 21.65 -7.84
C HIS A 361 -5.92 22.41 -6.66
N TRP A 362 -5.24 22.52 -5.52
CA TRP A 362 -5.71 23.34 -4.40
C TRP A 362 -5.16 24.76 -4.55
N ASP A 363 -5.98 25.65 -5.09
CA ASP A 363 -5.60 27.04 -5.37
C ASP A 363 -5.80 28.00 -4.19
N ASP A 364 -6.64 27.66 -3.20
CA ASP A 364 -6.82 28.51 -2.00
C ASP A 364 -5.54 28.47 -1.16
N PRO A 365 -4.83 29.60 -0.94
CA PRO A 365 -3.63 29.65 -0.12
C PRO A 365 -3.95 29.58 1.39
N ARG A 366 -5.02 28.87 1.77
CA ARG A 366 -5.43 28.67 3.16
C ARG A 366 -5.77 27.21 3.40
N TRP A 367 -5.31 26.74 4.55
CA TRP A 367 -5.66 25.43 5.08
C TRP A 367 -6.16 25.61 6.51
N GLY A 368 -7.46 25.43 6.70
CA GLY A 368 -8.12 25.91 7.90
C GLY A 368 -7.92 27.42 8.05
N GLU A 369 -7.36 27.84 9.17
CA GLU A 369 -7.03 29.25 9.44
C GLU A 369 -5.60 29.64 9.02
N ALA A 370 -4.74 28.65 8.76
CA ALA A 370 -3.36 28.89 8.40
C ALA A 370 -3.24 29.41 6.96
N ARG A 371 -2.50 30.51 6.77
CA ARG A 371 -2.12 31.00 5.44
C ARG A 371 -0.84 30.30 4.99
N VAL A 372 -0.85 29.79 3.77
CA VAL A 372 0.35 29.24 3.13
C VAL A 372 0.91 30.24 2.12
N ARG A 373 2.24 30.20 1.96
CA ARG A 373 2.93 30.81 0.83
C ARG A 373 3.45 29.69 -0.04
N TRP A 374 3.20 29.79 -1.34
CA TRP A 374 3.87 28.89 -2.27
C TRP A 374 5.35 29.23 -2.24
N THR A 375 6.19 28.20 -2.15
CA THR A 375 7.57 28.33 -2.61
C THR A 375 7.51 28.38 -4.13
N ALA A 376 6.97 29.46 -4.68
CA ALA A 376 7.22 29.75 -6.06
C ALA A 376 8.74 29.83 -6.23
N ASN A 377 9.20 29.58 -7.45
CA ASN A 377 10.56 29.87 -7.91
C ASN A 377 11.06 31.32 -7.63
N GLU A 378 10.29 32.15 -6.92
CA GLU A 378 10.59 33.55 -6.57
C GLU A 378 11.83 33.70 -5.67
N ASP A 379 12.11 32.72 -4.80
CA ASP A 379 13.32 32.71 -3.96
C ASP A 379 14.48 31.87 -4.54
N ARG A 380 14.26 31.15 -5.67
CA ARG A 380 15.29 30.35 -6.34
C ARG A 380 15.88 31.13 -7.51
N ALA A 381 17.16 30.92 -7.79
CA ALA A 381 17.77 31.50 -8.99
C ALA A 381 16.99 31.05 -10.24
N PRO A 382 16.71 31.94 -11.22
CA PRO A 382 15.90 31.62 -12.41
C PRO A 382 16.38 30.36 -13.18
N GLU A 383 17.67 30.07 -13.14
CA GLU A 383 18.29 28.90 -13.78
C GLU A 383 17.96 27.58 -13.06
N GLU A 384 17.96 27.56 -11.72
CA GLU A 384 17.59 26.40 -10.89
C GLU A 384 16.07 26.17 -10.93
N ALA A 385 15.32 27.26 -10.90
CA ALA A 385 13.88 27.30 -11.06
C ALA A 385 13.42 26.67 -12.39
N ALA A 386 14.09 26.99 -13.49
CA ALA A 386 13.79 26.45 -14.82
C ALA A 386 14.20 24.97 -14.97
N THR A 387 15.30 24.55 -14.33
CA THR A 387 15.75 23.15 -14.39
C THR A 387 14.96 22.23 -13.48
N ASP A 388 14.53 22.66 -12.29
CA ASP A 388 13.74 21.81 -11.37
C ASP A 388 12.24 21.83 -11.71
N ALA A 389 11.67 22.97 -12.08
CA ALA A 389 10.27 23.04 -12.53
C ALA A 389 10.05 22.32 -13.87
N GLY A 390 11.05 22.31 -14.76
CA GLY A 390 11.03 21.50 -15.97
C GLY A 390 11.23 20.00 -15.72
N ARG A 391 11.72 19.60 -14.54
CA ARG A 391 11.92 18.18 -14.18
C ARG A 391 10.73 17.56 -13.48
N ARG A 392 9.77 18.32 -12.95
CA ARG A 392 8.58 17.79 -12.25
C ARG A 392 7.27 18.22 -12.89
N GLU A 393 7.18 18.09 -14.21
CA GLU A 393 5.97 18.44 -14.98
C GLU A 393 4.73 17.63 -14.55
N LEU A 394 4.95 16.48 -13.92
CA LEU A 394 3.92 15.58 -13.40
C LEU A 394 3.86 15.59 -11.86
N ALA A 395 4.31 16.68 -11.22
CA ALA A 395 4.28 16.82 -9.76
C ALA A 395 2.87 16.60 -9.20
N ARG A 396 2.77 15.71 -8.21
CA ARG A 396 1.49 15.43 -7.50
C ARG A 396 1.16 16.50 -6.48
N HIS A 397 2.17 17.21 -6.02
CA HIS A 397 2.09 18.12 -4.91
C HIS A 397 2.89 19.40 -5.16
N ARG A 398 2.48 20.46 -4.48
CA ARG A 398 3.14 21.76 -4.49
C ARG A 398 3.89 21.96 -3.19
N GLU A 399 5.12 22.44 -3.28
CA GLU A 399 5.86 22.88 -2.11
C GLU A 399 5.24 24.17 -1.55
N PHE A 400 5.20 24.29 -0.22
CA PHE A 400 4.60 25.41 0.48
C PHE A 400 5.35 25.70 1.78
N LEU A 401 5.19 26.92 2.28
CA LEU A 401 5.64 27.37 3.58
C LEU A 401 4.46 27.89 4.38
N ALA A 402 4.42 27.53 5.66
CA ALA A 402 3.52 28.13 6.64
C ALA A 402 4.17 28.09 8.02
N GLU A 403 3.85 29.09 8.85
CA GLU A 403 4.30 29.14 10.23
C GLU A 403 3.82 27.90 11.01
N GLY A 404 4.67 27.37 11.90
CA GLY A 404 4.34 26.21 12.72
C GLY A 404 4.22 24.89 11.96
N THR A 405 4.69 24.83 10.70
CA THR A 405 4.67 23.62 9.86
C THR A 405 5.98 22.88 9.97
N LEU A 406 5.93 21.56 10.09
CA LEU A 406 7.12 20.70 10.05
C LEU A 406 7.73 20.67 8.65
N SER A 407 9.05 20.78 8.57
CA SER A 407 9.82 20.47 7.37
C SER A 407 9.74 18.97 7.04
N ARG A 408 10.11 18.59 5.81
CA ARG A 408 10.17 17.17 5.41
C ARG A 408 11.12 16.35 6.28
N ALA A 409 12.26 16.91 6.69
CA ALA A 409 13.21 16.24 7.57
C ALA A 409 12.60 15.97 8.95
N GLU A 410 11.96 16.98 9.55
CA GLU A 410 11.27 16.82 10.84
C GLU A 410 10.10 15.83 10.76
N VAL A 411 9.38 15.78 9.63
CA VAL A 411 8.35 14.74 9.40
C VAL A 411 8.97 13.35 9.40
N GLN A 412 10.12 13.15 8.74
CA GLN A 412 10.79 11.84 8.71
C GLN A 412 11.33 11.43 10.08
N GLU A 413 11.91 12.37 10.83
CA GLU A 413 12.32 12.14 12.22
C GLU A 413 11.12 11.72 13.09
N LEU A 414 10.00 12.42 12.97
CA LEU A 414 8.79 12.13 13.72
C LEU A 414 8.18 10.76 13.34
N VAL A 415 8.16 10.39 12.06
CA VAL A 415 7.75 9.05 11.61
C VAL A 415 8.67 7.97 12.19
N SER A 416 9.98 8.21 12.21
CA SER A 416 10.98 7.28 12.76
C SER A 416 10.82 7.12 14.28
N GLU A 417 10.39 8.17 14.98
CA GLU A 417 10.08 8.15 16.41
C GLU A 417 8.82 7.33 16.72
N ILE A 418 7.69 7.63 16.09
CA ILE A 418 6.36 7.09 16.48
C ILE A 418 5.98 5.81 15.72
N GLY A 419 6.44 5.67 14.47
CA GLY A 419 6.07 4.59 13.56
C GLY A 419 6.37 3.20 14.11
N PRO A 420 7.57 2.93 14.66
CA PRO A 420 7.91 1.62 15.22
C PRO A 420 6.98 1.19 16.36
N ALA A 421 6.56 2.11 17.23
CA ALA A 421 5.64 1.80 18.32
C ALA A 421 4.24 1.44 17.79
N LEU A 422 3.74 2.19 16.81
CA LEU A 422 2.45 1.93 16.15
C LEU A 422 2.47 0.60 15.38
N ALA A 423 3.56 0.30 14.67
CA ALA A 423 3.74 -0.97 13.98
C ALA A 423 3.72 -2.15 14.97
N ARG A 424 4.44 -2.05 16.10
CA ARG A 424 4.43 -3.09 17.15
C ARG A 424 3.07 -3.28 17.79
N ALA A 425 2.32 -2.19 18.01
CA ALA A 425 0.93 -2.25 18.46
C ALA A 425 -0.02 -2.81 17.38
N GLY A 426 0.48 -3.03 16.17
CA GLY A 426 -0.29 -3.54 15.04
C GLY A 426 -1.24 -2.50 14.47
N MET A 427 -1.08 -1.22 14.77
CA MET A 427 -2.00 -0.17 14.32
C MET A 427 -1.91 0.04 12.80
N LEU A 428 -0.70 -0.03 12.25
CA LEU A 428 -0.43 0.25 10.84
C LEU A 428 -0.80 -0.92 9.93
N ILE A 429 -1.44 -0.59 8.80
CA ILE A 429 -1.76 -1.56 7.75
C ILE A 429 -0.60 -1.72 6.76
N PRO A 430 -0.41 -2.90 6.15
CA PRO A 430 0.56 -3.13 5.11
C PRO A 430 0.06 -2.52 3.80
N ALA A 431 0.87 -1.64 3.21
CA ALA A 431 0.60 -1.06 1.90
C ALA A 431 -0.73 -0.26 1.85
N ARG A 432 -0.85 0.67 0.90
CA ARG A 432 -2.07 1.50 0.73
C ARG A 432 -3.06 0.83 -0.21
N VAL A 433 -3.42 -0.41 0.11
CA VAL A 433 -4.35 -1.25 -0.66
C VAL A 433 -5.70 -1.39 0.05
N ALA A 434 -6.79 -1.35 -0.70
CA ALA A 434 -8.17 -1.30 -0.21
C ALA A 434 -8.50 -2.46 0.75
N ALA A 435 -8.07 -3.68 0.41
CA ALA A 435 -8.34 -4.85 1.25
C ALA A 435 -7.71 -4.76 2.64
N ALA A 436 -6.60 -4.01 2.80
CA ALA A 436 -5.97 -3.81 4.11
C ALA A 436 -6.84 -2.96 5.06
N TYR A 437 -7.64 -2.03 4.52
CA TYR A 437 -8.59 -1.25 5.32
C TYR A 437 -9.80 -2.07 5.75
N LEU A 438 -10.22 -3.07 4.96
CA LEU A 438 -11.32 -3.96 5.33
C LEU A 438 -10.88 -5.03 6.34
N ALA A 439 -9.65 -5.52 6.23
CA ALA A 439 -9.09 -6.49 7.17
C ALA A 439 -8.69 -5.87 8.53
N ALA A 440 -8.97 -4.58 8.75
CA ALA A 440 -8.65 -3.88 9.99
C ALA A 440 -9.65 -4.13 11.15
N GLY A 441 -10.55 -5.12 11.01
CA GLY A 441 -11.46 -5.59 12.06
C GLY A 441 -10.74 -6.04 13.34
N SER A 442 -11.49 -6.04 14.45
CA SER A 442 -11.05 -5.89 15.84
C SER A 442 -9.68 -6.49 16.22
N PRO A 443 -8.80 -5.72 16.90
CA PRO A 443 -7.58 -6.22 17.54
C PRO A 443 -7.78 -7.42 18.49
N ASP A 444 -9.02 -7.74 18.83
CA ASP A 444 -9.43 -8.69 19.87
C ASP A 444 -9.60 -10.14 19.43
N GLU A 445 -9.61 -10.48 18.13
CA GLU A 445 -9.78 -11.89 17.72
C GLU A 445 -8.59 -12.80 18.09
N GLY A 446 -7.49 -12.23 18.59
CA GLY A 446 -6.42 -12.98 19.26
C GLY A 446 -6.26 -12.67 20.75
N ALA A 447 -6.96 -11.67 21.30
CA ALA A 447 -6.72 -11.14 22.65
C ALA A 447 -7.61 -11.78 23.74
N ASP A 448 -8.80 -12.26 23.40
CA ASP A 448 -9.74 -12.87 24.37
C ASP A 448 -9.46 -14.36 24.62
N GLY A 449 -8.21 -14.67 24.96
CA GLY A 449 -7.90 -15.82 25.80
C GLY A 449 -7.83 -15.33 27.26
N PRO A 450 -8.50 -16.00 28.21
CA PRO A 450 -8.69 -15.47 29.57
C PRO A 450 -7.34 -15.27 30.27
N ASN A 451 -6.99 -14.02 30.60
CA ASN A 451 -6.06 -13.61 31.68
C ASN A 451 -4.85 -14.55 31.94
N GLY A 452 -4.22 -15.07 30.89
CA GLY A 452 -3.11 -15.99 31.03
C GLY A 452 -1.79 -15.24 30.97
N GLU A 453 -1.12 -15.11 32.12
CA GLU A 453 0.29 -14.70 32.17
C GLU A 453 1.11 -15.60 31.25
N GLY A 454 1.66 -15.05 30.17
CA GLY A 454 2.27 -15.89 29.15
C GLY A 454 2.98 -15.15 28.03
N VAL A 455 3.86 -15.88 27.36
CA VAL A 455 4.66 -15.44 26.23
C VAL A 455 4.17 -16.14 24.97
N ALA A 456 3.91 -15.38 23.91
CA ALA A 456 3.58 -15.92 22.60
C ALA A 456 4.38 -15.20 21.50
N LEU A 457 4.59 -15.87 20.37
CA LEU A 457 5.04 -15.19 19.15
C LEU A 457 4.01 -14.14 18.74
N ALA A 458 4.46 -12.95 18.35
CA ALA A 458 3.55 -11.96 17.80
C ALA A 458 2.86 -12.52 16.54
N ALA A 459 1.58 -12.18 16.33
CA ALA A 459 0.77 -12.74 15.24
C ALA A 459 1.39 -12.54 13.83
N ASP A 460 2.21 -11.51 13.69
CA ASP A 460 2.90 -11.13 12.45
C ASP A 460 4.41 -11.39 12.51
N THR A 461 4.84 -12.30 13.37
CA THR A 461 6.23 -12.78 13.39
C THR A 461 6.28 -14.22 12.92
N VAL A 462 7.23 -14.52 12.04
CA VAL A 462 7.50 -15.87 11.56
C VAL A 462 8.95 -16.25 11.81
N VAL A 463 9.19 -17.50 12.20
CA VAL A 463 10.54 -18.05 12.42
C VAL A 463 10.88 -19.00 11.28
N VAL A 464 11.91 -18.66 10.51
CA VAL A 464 12.33 -19.41 9.32
C VAL A 464 13.81 -19.77 9.38
N PRO A 465 14.22 -20.90 8.76
CA PRO A 465 15.63 -21.21 8.61
C PRO A 465 16.29 -20.21 7.64
N GLY A 466 17.53 -19.84 7.95
CA GLY A 466 18.42 -19.09 7.08
C GLY A 466 18.97 -19.89 5.90
N PRO A 467 19.73 -19.26 5.00
CA PRO A 467 20.40 -19.95 3.90
C PRO A 467 21.15 -21.19 4.39
N ALA A 468 21.09 -22.29 3.63
CA ALA A 468 21.45 -23.63 4.09
C ALA A 468 22.89 -23.73 4.63
N ALA A 469 23.81 -22.94 4.07
CA ALA A 469 25.21 -22.87 4.50
C ALA A 469 25.41 -22.35 5.94
N SER A 470 24.43 -21.64 6.49
CA SER A 470 24.58 -20.92 7.76
C SER A 470 24.15 -21.71 9.00
N GLY A 471 23.22 -22.67 8.85
CA GLY A 471 22.53 -23.32 9.97
C GLY A 471 21.78 -22.34 10.91
N GLN A 472 21.68 -21.07 10.52
CA GLN A 472 21.08 -20.01 11.31
C GLN A 472 19.57 -20.03 11.18
N TRP A 473 18.90 -19.42 12.16
CA TRP A 473 17.47 -19.18 12.13
C TRP A 473 17.20 -17.69 12.22
N TYR A 474 16.06 -17.27 11.69
CA TYR A 474 15.67 -15.87 11.67
C TYR A 474 14.23 -15.73 12.14
N ALA A 475 13.97 -14.73 12.97
CA ALA A 475 12.63 -14.19 13.20
C ALA A 475 12.42 -13.00 12.28
N VAL A 476 11.30 -13.00 11.56
CA VAL A 476 10.92 -11.93 10.65
C VAL A 476 9.64 -11.29 11.16
N ASP A 477 9.72 -10.00 11.50
CA ASP A 477 8.56 -9.17 11.81
C ASP A 477 7.97 -8.65 10.49
N LEU A 478 6.83 -9.19 10.10
CA LEU A 478 6.16 -8.86 8.84
C LEU A 478 5.57 -7.43 8.85
N ARG A 479 5.42 -6.78 10.01
CA ARG A 479 4.90 -5.41 10.12
C ARG A 479 5.99 -4.39 9.86
N ALA A 480 7.18 -4.62 10.42
CA ALA A 480 8.32 -3.73 10.33
C ALA A 480 9.33 -4.12 9.24
N GLY A 481 9.15 -5.27 8.59
CA GLY A 481 10.12 -5.85 7.66
C GLY A 481 11.45 -6.24 8.34
N ARG A 482 11.47 -6.34 9.68
CA ARG A 482 12.72 -6.52 10.43
C ARG A 482 13.09 -7.99 10.52
N ILE A 483 14.34 -8.29 10.18
CA ILE A 483 14.94 -9.62 10.26
C ILE A 483 15.88 -9.67 11.47
N VAL A 484 15.69 -10.65 12.35
CA VAL A 484 16.52 -10.85 13.54
C VAL A 484 17.06 -12.27 13.55
N ARG A 485 18.38 -12.40 13.59
CA ARG A 485 19.04 -13.70 13.72
C ARG A 485 18.78 -14.31 15.10
N LEU A 486 18.44 -15.59 15.12
CA LEU A 486 18.16 -16.37 16.30
C LEU A 486 19.15 -17.53 16.46
N ASP A 487 19.51 -17.81 17.71
CA ASP A 487 20.18 -19.06 18.06
C ASP A 487 19.25 -20.26 17.75
N PRO A 488 19.75 -21.36 17.16
CA PRO A 488 18.92 -22.53 16.82
C PRO A 488 18.13 -23.12 18.00
N ARG A 489 18.66 -23.05 19.23
CA ARG A 489 17.97 -23.52 20.44
C ARG A 489 16.80 -22.61 20.80
N VAL A 490 16.90 -21.31 20.51
CA VAL A 490 15.79 -20.36 20.69
C VAL A 490 14.75 -20.56 19.58
N ALA A 491 15.20 -20.63 18.33
CA ALA A 491 14.31 -20.77 17.17
C ALA A 491 13.47 -22.05 17.19
N SER A 492 14.06 -23.20 17.52
CA SER A 492 13.35 -24.48 17.63
C SER A 492 12.23 -24.44 18.67
N ARG A 493 12.36 -23.61 19.71
CA ARG A 493 11.34 -23.42 20.75
C ARG A 493 10.28 -22.41 20.35
N LEU A 494 10.66 -21.30 19.71
CA LEU A 494 9.73 -20.29 19.23
C LEU A 494 8.84 -20.80 18.09
N ARG A 495 9.36 -21.66 17.21
CA ARG A 495 8.58 -22.25 16.09
C ARG A 495 7.38 -23.07 16.55
N ILE A 496 7.43 -23.63 17.75
CA ILE A 496 6.37 -24.48 18.32
C ILE A 496 5.28 -23.63 18.99
N GLY A 497 5.58 -22.37 19.37
CA GLY A 497 4.74 -21.53 20.20
C GLY A 497 4.03 -20.40 19.44
N ARG A 498 3.00 -20.73 18.63
CA ARG A 498 1.95 -19.74 18.31
C ARG A 498 0.94 -19.58 19.45
N ARG A 499 0.86 -20.58 20.35
CA ARG A 499 0.02 -20.52 21.55
C ARG A 499 0.80 -19.89 22.70
N PRO A 500 0.16 -19.05 23.54
CA PRO A 500 0.78 -18.55 24.75
C PRO A 500 1.27 -19.68 25.66
N VAL A 501 2.47 -19.54 26.21
CA VAL A 501 3.04 -20.44 27.22
C VAL A 501 3.45 -19.62 28.45
N PRO A 502 3.38 -20.16 29.67
CA PRO A 502 3.91 -19.49 30.85
C PRO A 502 5.38 -19.11 30.64
N GLU A 503 5.81 -17.94 31.13
CA GLU A 503 7.20 -17.50 30.96
C GLU A 503 8.22 -18.49 31.55
N ALA A 504 7.87 -19.14 32.67
CA ALA A 504 8.70 -20.16 33.29
C ALA A 504 8.89 -21.40 32.39
N GLU A 505 8.01 -21.61 31.41
CA GLU A 505 8.03 -22.70 30.45
C GLU A 505 8.56 -22.26 29.07
N ALA A 506 8.62 -20.95 28.81
CA ALA A 506 9.28 -20.40 27.64
C ALA A 506 10.77 -20.74 27.67
N LEU A 507 11.32 -21.19 26.53
CA LEU A 507 12.74 -21.54 26.37
C LEU A 507 13.26 -22.54 27.45
N PRO A 508 12.68 -23.75 27.54
CA PRO A 508 13.05 -24.72 28.59
C PRO A 508 14.53 -25.10 28.48
N GLY A 509 15.23 -25.14 29.62
CA GLY A 509 16.67 -25.40 29.72
C GLY A 509 17.56 -24.16 29.65
N VAL A 510 17.00 -22.96 29.46
CA VAL A 510 17.71 -21.68 29.62
C VAL A 510 17.60 -21.20 31.07
N ALA A 511 18.72 -20.77 31.67
CA ALA A 511 18.72 -20.25 33.04
C ALA A 511 17.76 -19.05 33.20
N PRO A 512 17.02 -18.92 34.32
CA PRO A 512 15.95 -17.92 34.46
C PRO A 512 16.36 -16.48 34.11
N ALA A 513 17.53 -16.02 34.57
CA ALA A 513 18.03 -14.67 34.29
C ALA A 513 18.38 -14.43 32.81
N THR A 514 18.85 -15.46 32.10
CA THR A 514 19.11 -15.37 30.66
C THR A 514 17.82 -15.44 29.87
N ARG A 515 16.87 -16.27 30.30
CA ARG A 515 15.53 -16.35 29.72
C ARG A 515 14.82 -15.00 29.79
N ALA A 516 14.75 -14.38 30.96
CA ALA A 516 14.13 -13.07 31.13
C ALA A 516 14.73 -12.04 30.16
N ARG A 517 16.07 -11.93 30.10
CA ARG A 517 16.76 -11.03 29.17
C ARG A 517 16.45 -11.30 27.70
N VAL A 518 16.40 -12.56 27.28
CA VAL A 518 16.08 -12.93 25.89
C VAL A 518 14.64 -12.57 25.57
N LEU A 519 13.71 -12.88 26.47
CA LEU A 519 12.30 -12.55 26.32
C LEU A 519 12.07 -11.04 26.30
N ASP A 520 12.76 -10.29 27.17
CA ASP A 520 12.75 -8.81 27.18
C ASP A 520 13.26 -8.25 25.86
N ALA A 521 14.36 -8.78 25.33
CA ALA A 521 14.92 -8.33 24.06
C ALA A 521 13.98 -8.62 22.88
N LEU A 522 13.38 -9.81 22.83
CA LEU A 522 12.45 -10.19 21.77
C LEU A 522 11.11 -9.43 21.88
N ALA A 523 10.60 -9.21 23.09
CA ALA A 523 9.39 -8.44 23.35
C ALA A 523 9.59 -6.93 23.10
N GLY A 524 10.72 -6.36 23.55
CA GLY A 524 11.12 -4.98 23.23
C GLY A 524 11.33 -4.79 21.72
N GLY A 525 11.73 -5.85 21.03
CA GLY A 525 11.73 -5.90 19.58
C GLY A 525 10.33 -5.93 18.97
N GLY A 526 9.31 -6.45 19.65
CA GLY A 526 7.97 -6.71 19.09
C GLY A 526 7.82 -8.08 18.42
N LEU A 527 8.81 -8.97 18.56
CA LEU A 527 8.75 -10.35 18.04
C LEU A 527 7.90 -11.27 18.94
N LEU A 528 7.77 -10.92 20.21
CA LEU A 528 6.96 -11.62 21.20
C LEU A 528 5.94 -10.68 21.83
N ILE A 529 4.82 -11.24 22.26
CA ILE A 529 3.84 -10.59 23.14
C ILE A 529 3.95 -11.25 24.51
N ARG A 530 4.00 -10.43 25.55
CA ARG A 530 3.87 -10.86 26.96
C ARG A 530 2.51 -10.40 27.47
N ARG A 531 1.73 -11.33 28.00
CA ARG A 531 0.43 -11.09 28.62
C ARG A 531 0.53 -11.26 30.12
#